data_AF-X1AMZ0-F1
#
_entry.id   AF-X1AMZ0-F1
#
_cell.length_a   1.000
_cell.length_b   1.000
_cell.length_c   1.000
_cell.angle_alpha   90.00
_cell.angle_beta   90.00
_cell.angle_gamma   90.00
#
_symmetry.space_group_name_H-M   'P 1'
#
loop_
_entity.id
_entity.type
_entity.pdbx_description
1 polymer ?
#
loop_
_entity_poly.entity_id
_entity_poly.type
_entity_poly.pdbx_seq_one_letter_code
_entity_poly.pdbx_strand_id
1 'polypeptide(L)'
;AIELKPAVKKYYVEMTPATLHDTLGDWERLQAELRKKFDLSNATIDYQVLLSLQKMVRQGNWQVTASVWMNREVIKLEPGFVDRGYGLAVDIGTTTVPGYLCDLTSGEVITTSSIMNPQVVYGEDVLSRITYAMTKKDGLESLHQAIIKGLNQIAGRAAAQAGIRRQDIVDMTIVGNTCMHHILQIRIPVFLA
;
A
#
# COMPACT_ATOMS: atom_id res chain seq x y z
N ALA A 1 -4.65 25.61 -7.88
CA ALA A 1 -3.93 24.32 -7.76
C ALA A 1 -4.85 23.33 -7.04
N ILE A 2 -4.83 22.05 -7.42
CA ILE A 2 -5.59 21.01 -6.70
C ILE A 2 -4.84 20.72 -5.40
N GLU A 3 -5.55 20.74 -4.27
CA GLU A 3 -4.98 20.43 -2.96
C GLU A 3 -4.68 18.92 -2.88
N LEU A 4 -3.42 18.57 -2.61
CA LEU A 4 -3.01 17.17 -2.51
C LEU A 4 -3.51 16.57 -1.18
N LYS A 5 -4.37 15.56 -1.27
CA LYS A 5 -4.93 14.83 -0.12
C LYS A 5 -4.71 13.33 -0.30
N PRO A 6 -3.47 12.84 -0.14
CA PRO A 6 -3.21 11.41 -0.27
C PRO A 6 -3.88 10.66 0.88
N ALA A 7 -4.32 9.42 0.63
CA ALA A 7 -4.92 8.58 1.65
C ALA A 7 -3.90 8.20 2.74
N VAL A 8 -2.65 7.95 2.36
CA VAL A 8 -1.55 7.68 3.30
C VAL A 8 -0.65 8.90 3.42
N LYS A 9 -0.38 9.31 4.66
CA LYS A 9 0.53 10.42 4.99
C LYS A 9 1.63 9.96 5.92
N LYS A 10 2.80 10.58 5.81
CA LYS A 10 3.95 10.31 6.69
C LYS A 10 4.07 11.35 7.79
N TYR A 11 4.31 10.85 9.00
CA TYR A 11 4.43 11.65 10.22
C TYR A 11 5.71 11.27 10.95
N TYR A 12 6.68 12.18 10.94
CA TYR A 12 7.89 12.03 11.71
C TYR A 12 7.67 12.43 13.16
N VAL A 13 8.08 11.57 14.09
CA VAL A 13 8.01 11.83 15.52
C VAL A 13 9.33 11.48 16.20
N GLU A 14 9.57 12.18 17.31
CA GLU A 14 10.67 11.92 18.22
C GLU A 14 10.03 11.59 19.56
N MET A 15 10.27 10.38 20.04
CA MET A 15 9.66 9.83 21.23
C MET A 15 10.60 10.00 22.42
N THR A 16 10.04 10.24 23.60
CA THR A 16 10.84 10.26 24.83
C THR A 16 11.32 8.85 25.17
N PRO A 17 12.64 8.63 25.36
CA PRO A 17 13.17 7.34 25.76
C PRO A 17 12.55 6.80 27.05
N ALA A 18 12.26 5.51 27.07
CA ALA A 18 11.77 4.83 28.27
C ALA A 18 12.83 4.87 29.38
N THR A 19 12.37 5.11 30.60
CA THR A 19 13.19 5.11 31.82
C THR A 19 12.56 4.21 32.87
N LEU A 20 13.28 3.88 33.95
CA LEU A 20 12.73 3.08 35.05
C LEU A 20 11.51 3.74 35.73
N HIS A 21 11.37 5.06 35.62
CA HIS A 21 10.25 5.82 36.19
C HIS A 21 9.08 6.00 35.21
N ASP A 22 9.25 5.61 33.95
CA ASP A 22 8.28 5.79 32.89
C ASP A 22 7.90 4.45 32.27
N THR A 23 6.76 3.92 32.72
CA THR A 23 6.26 2.58 32.40
C THR A 23 5.37 2.53 31.17
N LEU A 24 5.22 3.64 30.42
CA LEU A 24 4.40 3.66 29.21
C LEU A 24 4.97 2.75 28.13
N GLY A 25 4.08 2.01 27.47
CA GLY A 25 4.41 1.18 26.31
C GLY A 25 4.81 2.02 25.10
N ASP A 26 5.53 1.40 24.17
CA ASP A 26 6.02 2.09 22.96
C ASP A 26 4.85 2.62 22.10
N TRP A 27 3.69 1.96 22.12
CA TRP A 27 2.51 2.40 21.36
C TRP A 27 1.88 3.65 21.98
N GLU A 28 1.69 3.67 23.29
CA GLU A 28 1.14 4.81 24.02
C GLU A 28 2.02 6.04 23.84
N ARG A 29 3.35 5.86 23.84
CA ARG A 29 4.31 6.93 23.54
C ARG A 29 4.14 7.47 22.12
N LEU A 30 4.04 6.58 21.13
CA LEU A 30 3.88 6.96 19.73
C LEU A 30 2.54 7.69 19.52
N GLN A 31 1.46 7.16 20.09
CA GLN A 31 0.13 7.76 20.04
C GLN A 31 0.11 9.14 20.69
N ALA A 32 0.79 9.33 21.82
CA ALA A 32 0.92 10.63 22.47
C ALA A 32 1.62 11.67 21.59
N GLU A 33 2.73 11.29 20.93
CA GLU A 33 3.45 12.21 20.02
C GLU A 33 2.66 12.51 18.74
N LEU A 34 1.98 11.52 18.16
CA LEU A 34 1.10 11.73 16.99
C LEU A 34 -0.06 12.66 17.33
N ARG A 35 -0.68 12.49 18.50
CA ARG A 35 -1.74 13.37 19.00
C ARG A 35 -1.21 14.80 19.21
N LYS A 36 -0.08 14.93 19.89
CA LYS A 36 0.51 16.23 20.26
C LYS A 36 0.95 17.05 19.05
N LYS A 37 1.62 16.42 18.08
CA LYS A 37 2.22 17.13 16.92
C LYS A 37 1.26 17.29 15.75
N PHE A 38 0.33 16.37 15.55
CA PHE A 38 -0.47 16.27 14.31
C PHE A 38 -1.97 16.15 14.54
N ASP A 39 -2.46 16.29 15.78
CA ASP A 39 -3.88 16.18 16.16
C ASP A 39 -4.52 14.83 15.82
N LEU A 40 -3.72 13.76 15.77
CA LEU A 40 -4.17 12.39 15.50
C LEU A 40 -4.64 11.69 16.78
N SER A 41 -5.71 12.21 17.38
CA SER A 41 -6.19 11.76 18.71
C SER A 41 -6.76 10.33 18.75
N ASN A 42 -7.25 9.82 17.63
CA ASN A 42 -7.91 8.51 17.53
C ASN A 42 -7.14 7.53 16.64
N ALA A 43 -5.82 7.72 16.50
CA ALA A 43 -5.00 6.82 15.70
C ALA A 43 -4.99 5.42 16.33
N THR A 44 -5.28 4.41 15.52
CA THR A 44 -5.04 2.98 15.78
C THR A 44 -3.72 2.56 15.14
N ILE A 45 -3.31 1.33 15.40
CA ILE A 45 -2.12 0.73 14.80
C ILE A 45 -2.49 -0.63 14.24
N ASP A 46 -2.06 -0.91 13.02
CA ASP A 46 -2.19 -2.23 12.42
C ASP A 46 -1.41 -3.26 13.27
N TYR A 47 -1.96 -4.46 13.40
CA TYR A 47 -1.39 -5.50 14.26
C TYR A 47 0.04 -5.91 13.85
N GLN A 48 0.33 -5.99 12.54
CA GLN A 48 1.67 -6.35 12.06
C GLN A 48 2.69 -5.25 12.36
N VAL A 49 2.26 -3.99 12.30
CA VAL A 49 3.09 -2.86 12.71
C VAL A 49 3.34 -2.89 14.21
N LEU A 50 2.32 -3.20 15.02
CA LEU A 50 2.45 -3.32 16.47
C LEU A 50 3.50 -4.38 16.87
N LEU A 51 3.52 -5.53 16.18
CA LEU A 51 4.51 -6.59 16.42
C LEU A 51 5.96 -6.14 16.16
N SER A 52 6.18 -5.20 15.24
CA SER A 52 7.51 -4.70 14.89
C SER A 52 7.86 -3.35 15.52
N LEU A 53 6.91 -2.71 16.19
CA LEU A 53 7.00 -1.36 16.76
C LEU A 53 8.26 -1.15 17.60
N GLN A 54 8.45 -1.98 18.62
CA GLN A 54 9.59 -1.85 19.54
C GLN A 54 10.93 -1.92 18.79
N LYS A 55 11.06 -2.86 17.85
CA LYS A 55 12.27 -3.00 17.03
C LYS A 55 12.52 -1.73 16.22
N MET A 56 11.51 -1.18 15.57
CA MET A 56 11.65 0.04 14.75
C MET A 56 12.02 1.26 15.60
N VAL A 57 11.36 1.45 16.75
CA VAL A 57 11.66 2.56 17.68
C VAL A 57 13.11 2.49 18.17
N ARG A 58 13.58 1.30 18.57
CA ARG A 58 14.97 1.13 19.04
C ARG A 58 15.99 1.30 17.91
N GLN A 59 15.72 0.78 16.71
CA GLN A 59 16.59 0.98 15.54
C GLN A 59 16.70 2.45 15.12
N GLY A 60 15.63 3.22 15.29
CA GLY A 60 15.59 4.65 15.00
C GLY A 60 16.08 5.53 16.15
N ASN A 61 16.63 4.97 17.24
CA ASN A 61 17.02 5.72 18.44
C ASN A 61 15.91 6.65 18.94
N TRP A 62 14.69 6.11 19.05
CA TRP A 62 13.47 6.84 19.45
C TRP A 62 12.96 7.87 18.44
N GLN A 63 13.49 7.86 17.22
CA GLN A 63 12.99 8.65 16.10
C GLN A 63 12.37 7.71 15.07
N VAL A 64 11.13 7.98 14.65
CA VAL A 64 10.41 7.13 13.69
C VAL A 64 9.53 7.95 12.77
N THR A 65 9.27 7.40 11.59
CA THR A 65 8.29 7.92 10.64
C THR A 65 7.12 6.95 10.53
N ALA A 66 5.92 7.39 10.91
CA ALA A 66 4.69 6.63 10.82
C ALA A 66 3.96 6.95 9.51
N SER A 67 3.65 5.92 8.71
CA SER A 67 2.71 6.06 7.59
C SER A 67 1.31 5.79 8.12
N VAL A 68 0.44 6.79 8.04
CA VAL A 68 -0.92 6.75 8.59
C VAL A 68 -1.93 6.81 7.46
N TRP A 69 -2.79 5.80 7.39
CA TRP A 69 -3.89 5.73 6.45
C TRP A 69 -5.10 6.49 6.98
N MET A 70 -5.65 7.38 6.15
CA MET A 70 -6.84 8.20 6.38
C MET A 70 -6.84 8.96 7.71
N ASN A 71 -5.65 9.36 8.19
CA ASN A 71 -5.44 9.97 9.51
C ASN A 71 -5.98 9.10 10.68
N ARG A 72 -6.08 7.79 10.49
CA ARG A 72 -6.74 6.87 11.43
C ARG A 72 -5.88 5.70 11.84
N GLU A 73 -5.14 5.07 10.94
CA GLU A 73 -4.44 3.83 11.27
C GLU A 73 -2.98 3.91 10.85
N VAL A 74 -2.07 3.62 11.79
CA VAL A 74 -0.65 3.45 11.48
C VAL A 74 -0.47 2.11 10.77
N ILE A 75 -0.16 2.15 9.47
CA ILE A 75 -0.04 0.97 8.60
C ILE A 75 1.42 0.61 8.30
N LYS A 76 2.37 1.50 8.59
CA LYS A 76 3.80 1.24 8.45
C LYS A 76 4.58 2.13 9.40
N LEU A 77 5.67 1.60 9.96
CA LEU A 77 6.61 2.35 10.76
C LEU A 77 8.03 2.16 10.23
N GLU A 78 8.77 3.25 10.12
CA GLU A 78 10.15 3.25 9.63
C GLU A 78 11.06 3.94 10.66
N PRO A 79 12.27 3.42 10.93
CA PRO A 79 13.22 4.06 11.83
C PRO A 79 13.75 5.36 11.20
N GLY A 80 13.87 6.41 12.02
CA GLY A 80 14.36 7.73 11.61
C GLY A 80 13.36 8.52 10.75
N PHE A 81 13.88 9.52 10.05
CA PHE A 81 13.12 10.38 9.14
C PHE A 81 13.04 9.78 7.73
N VAL A 82 11.83 9.65 7.20
CA VAL A 82 11.58 9.21 5.82
C VAL A 82 10.63 10.19 5.13
N ASP A 83 11.17 10.95 4.18
CA ASP A 83 10.48 12.07 3.53
C ASP A 83 9.38 11.63 2.52
N ARG A 84 9.61 10.50 1.84
CA ARG A 84 8.77 10.09 0.70
C ARG A 84 7.95 8.84 0.99
N GLY A 85 6.70 8.86 0.57
CA GLY A 85 5.83 7.69 0.44
C GLY A 85 5.36 7.56 -0.99
N TYR A 86 5.21 6.33 -1.48
CA TYR A 86 4.81 6.07 -2.85
C TYR A 86 3.46 5.37 -2.92
N GLY A 87 2.69 5.68 -3.97
CA GLY A 87 1.43 5.02 -4.29
C GLY A 87 1.47 4.45 -5.70
N LEU A 88 0.69 3.41 -5.97
CA LEU A 88 0.54 2.85 -7.31
C LEU A 88 -0.91 3.00 -7.79
N ALA A 89 -1.12 3.73 -8.88
CA ALA A 89 -2.41 3.78 -9.56
C ALA A 89 -2.40 2.79 -10.73
N VAL A 90 -3.38 1.88 -10.80
CA VAL A 90 -3.46 0.85 -11.85
C VAL A 90 -4.83 0.86 -12.50
N ASP A 91 -4.86 0.83 -13.83
CA ASP A 91 -6.07 0.64 -14.61
C ASP A 91 -6.08 -0.77 -15.22
N ILE A 92 -7.01 -1.61 -14.78
CA ILE A 92 -7.21 -2.95 -15.32
C ILE A 92 -8.11 -2.86 -16.55
N GLY A 93 -7.49 -2.56 -17.69
CA GLY A 93 -8.12 -2.69 -19.00
C GLY A 93 -8.23 -4.14 -19.45
N THR A 94 -9.10 -4.42 -20.42
CA THR A 94 -9.28 -5.78 -20.95
C THR A 94 -8.01 -6.28 -21.66
N THR A 95 -7.32 -5.41 -22.41
CA THR A 95 -6.13 -5.78 -23.20
C THR A 95 -4.82 -5.38 -22.54
N THR A 96 -4.80 -4.24 -21.85
CA THR A 96 -3.59 -3.66 -21.24
C THR A 96 -3.85 -3.25 -19.81
N VAL A 97 -2.83 -3.32 -18.97
CA VAL A 97 -2.87 -2.90 -17.57
C VAL A 97 -1.73 -1.91 -17.31
N PRO A 98 -1.95 -0.60 -17.55
CA PRO A 98 -1.00 0.42 -17.16
C PRO A 98 -1.02 0.66 -15.65
N GLY A 99 0.17 0.91 -15.08
CA GLY A 99 0.38 1.31 -13.71
C GLY A 99 1.30 2.53 -13.62
N TYR A 100 0.94 3.45 -12.73
CA TYR A 100 1.61 4.73 -12.51
C TYR A 100 2.09 4.77 -11.07
N LEU A 101 3.40 4.85 -10.87
CA LEU A 101 3.98 5.06 -9.56
C LEU A 101 3.99 6.55 -9.27
N CYS A 102 3.36 6.95 -8.18
CA CYS A 102 3.23 8.34 -7.77
C CYS A 102 3.97 8.58 -6.46
N ASP A 103 4.60 9.74 -6.32
CA ASP A 103 5.04 10.26 -5.03
C ASP A 103 3.81 10.87 -4.31
N LEU A 104 3.48 10.34 -3.13
CA LEU A 104 2.30 10.79 -2.36
C LEU A 104 2.54 12.13 -1.65
N THR A 105 3.80 12.56 -1.51
CA THR A 105 4.17 13.83 -0.90
C THR A 105 4.06 14.97 -1.91
N SER A 106 4.52 14.76 -3.15
CA SER A 106 4.47 15.78 -4.22
C SER A 106 3.28 15.67 -5.17
N GLY A 107 2.70 14.46 -5.31
CA GLY A 107 1.65 14.16 -6.30
C GLY A 107 2.19 13.85 -7.70
N GLU A 108 3.52 13.83 -7.89
CA GLU A 108 4.14 13.59 -9.20
C GLU A 108 4.13 12.11 -9.59
N VAL A 109 3.97 11.84 -10.88
CA VAL A 109 4.17 10.50 -11.45
C VAL A 109 5.67 10.28 -11.67
N ILE A 110 6.24 9.35 -10.92
CA ILE A 110 7.66 9.01 -10.94
C ILE A 110 8.01 8.08 -12.10
N THR A 111 7.18 7.06 -12.32
CA THR A 111 7.35 6.14 -13.46
C THR A 111 6.02 5.55 -13.91
N THR A 112 5.99 5.09 -15.16
CA THR A 112 4.87 4.36 -15.76
C THR A 112 5.35 2.99 -16.24
N SER A 113 4.60 1.95 -15.88
CA SER A 113 4.86 0.57 -16.28
C SER A 113 3.57 -0.04 -16.82
N SER A 114 3.62 -0.73 -17.96
CA SER A 114 2.43 -1.34 -18.56
C SER A 114 2.72 -2.78 -18.96
N ILE A 115 1.70 -3.62 -18.87
CA ILE A 115 1.72 -5.00 -19.35
C ILE A 115 0.48 -5.28 -20.20
N MET A 116 0.57 -6.29 -21.06
CA MET A 116 -0.62 -6.93 -21.61
C MET A 116 -1.39 -7.60 -20.47
N ASN A 117 -2.73 -7.51 -20.48
CA ASN A 117 -3.55 -8.13 -19.46
C ASN A 117 -3.31 -9.65 -19.49
N PRO A 118 -2.75 -10.24 -18.41
CA PRO A 118 -2.35 -11.64 -18.38
C PRO A 118 -3.55 -12.60 -18.47
N GLN A 119 -4.77 -12.09 -18.36
CA GLN A 119 -6.01 -12.86 -18.52
C GLN A 119 -6.36 -13.16 -19.97
N VAL A 120 -5.66 -12.56 -20.94
CA VAL A 120 -5.91 -12.77 -22.38
C VAL A 120 -5.86 -14.25 -22.79
N VAL A 121 -5.02 -15.04 -22.12
CA VAL A 121 -4.89 -16.49 -22.39
C VAL A 121 -6.15 -17.31 -22.00
N TYR A 122 -7.06 -16.71 -21.22
CA TYR A 122 -8.30 -17.32 -20.76
C TYR A 122 -9.54 -16.71 -21.42
N GLY A 123 -9.37 -15.68 -22.25
CA GLY A 123 -10.44 -14.99 -22.96
C GLY A 123 -9.97 -13.64 -23.50
N GLU A 124 -10.26 -13.40 -24.79
CA GLU A 124 -9.87 -12.18 -25.50
C GLU A 124 -10.69 -10.95 -25.05
N ASP A 125 -11.91 -11.17 -24.58
CA ASP A 125 -12.85 -10.14 -24.15
C ASP A 125 -13.47 -10.44 -22.77
N VAL A 126 -14.38 -9.56 -22.34
CA VAL A 126 -15.05 -9.70 -21.03
C VAL A 126 -15.98 -10.91 -20.99
N LEU A 127 -16.75 -11.18 -22.05
CA LEU A 127 -17.73 -12.26 -22.07
C LEU A 127 -17.07 -13.63 -22.03
N SER A 128 -16.04 -13.83 -22.85
CA SER A 128 -15.24 -15.05 -22.89
C SER A 128 -14.58 -15.35 -21.54
N ARG A 129 -14.10 -14.32 -20.81
CA ARG A 129 -13.57 -14.47 -19.45
C ARG A 129 -14.65 -14.85 -18.43
N ILE A 130 -15.84 -14.26 -18.54
CA ILE A 130 -16.99 -14.64 -17.69
C ILE A 130 -17.35 -16.11 -17.94
N THR A 131 -17.44 -16.52 -19.21
CA THR A 131 -17.70 -17.92 -19.56
C THR A 131 -16.61 -18.84 -19.03
N TYR A 132 -15.33 -18.47 -19.15
CA TYR A 132 -14.23 -19.26 -18.60
C TYR A 132 -14.35 -19.40 -17.07
N ALA A 133 -14.62 -18.30 -16.35
CA ALA A 133 -14.82 -18.32 -14.91
C ALA A 133 -15.97 -19.23 -14.46
N MET A 134 -17.08 -19.25 -15.22
CA MET A 134 -18.27 -20.04 -14.89
C MET A 134 -18.18 -21.51 -15.30
N THR A 135 -17.48 -21.82 -16.38
CA THR A 135 -17.50 -23.17 -16.99
C THR A 135 -16.32 -24.03 -16.59
N LYS A 136 -15.20 -23.44 -16.17
CA LYS A 136 -14.01 -24.18 -15.72
C LYS A 136 -14.02 -24.28 -14.21
N LYS A 137 -13.72 -25.48 -13.70
CA LYS A 137 -13.70 -25.81 -12.26
C LYS A 137 -12.93 -24.78 -11.41
N ASP A 138 -11.80 -24.29 -11.91
CA ASP A 138 -10.96 -23.28 -11.25
C ASP A 138 -10.77 -22.02 -12.11
N GLY A 139 -11.75 -21.73 -12.99
CA GLY A 139 -11.61 -20.69 -14.01
C GLY A 139 -11.41 -19.30 -13.41
N LEU A 140 -12.19 -19.00 -12.36
CA LEU A 140 -12.16 -17.72 -11.68
C LEU A 140 -10.88 -17.51 -10.85
N GLU A 141 -10.43 -18.54 -10.12
CA GLU A 141 -9.14 -18.50 -9.41
C GLU A 141 -7.98 -18.33 -10.39
N SER A 142 -8.01 -18.98 -11.56
CA SER A 142 -6.98 -18.81 -12.59
C SER A 142 -6.89 -17.37 -13.10
N LEU A 143 -8.04 -16.76 -13.40
CA LEU A 143 -8.14 -15.35 -13.83
C LEU A 143 -7.67 -14.38 -12.72
N HIS A 144 -8.00 -14.68 -11.46
CA HIS A 144 -7.57 -13.92 -10.30
C HIS A 144 -6.05 -13.99 -10.11
N GLN A 145 -5.47 -15.19 -10.10
CA GLN A 145 -4.02 -15.38 -9.96
C GLN A 145 -3.24 -14.72 -11.11
N ALA A 146 -3.78 -14.77 -12.33
CA ALA A 146 -3.17 -14.09 -13.46
C ALA A 146 -3.07 -12.57 -13.23
N ILE A 147 -4.15 -11.92 -12.79
CA ILE A 147 -4.12 -10.48 -12.56
C ILE A 147 -3.25 -10.10 -11.36
N ILE A 148 -3.28 -10.87 -10.25
CA ILE A 148 -2.40 -10.64 -9.09
C ILE A 148 -0.92 -10.72 -9.49
N LYS A 149 -0.53 -11.70 -10.31
CA LYS A 149 0.84 -11.79 -10.85
C LYS A 149 1.18 -10.57 -11.70
N GLY A 150 0.25 -10.11 -12.54
CA GLY A 150 0.40 -8.89 -13.34
C GLY A 150 0.64 -7.64 -12.49
N LEU A 151 -0.18 -7.43 -11.45
CA LEU A 151 -0.04 -6.31 -10.52
C LEU A 151 1.32 -6.32 -9.81
N ASN A 152 1.76 -7.49 -9.31
CA ASN A 152 3.07 -7.66 -8.67
C ASN A 152 4.24 -7.38 -9.63
N GLN A 153 4.08 -7.72 -10.91
CA GLN A 153 5.05 -7.41 -11.96
C GLN A 153 5.12 -5.91 -12.23
N ILE A 154 3.97 -5.23 -12.35
CA ILE A 154 3.90 -3.77 -12.52
C ILE A 154 4.58 -3.08 -11.34
N ALA A 155 4.16 -3.39 -10.11
CA ALA A 155 4.72 -2.80 -8.89
C ALA A 155 6.24 -3.02 -8.78
N GLY A 156 6.70 -4.22 -9.13
CA GLY A 156 8.13 -4.55 -9.14
C GLY A 156 8.95 -3.79 -10.17
N ARG A 157 8.44 -3.71 -11.41
CA ARG A 157 9.10 -2.94 -12.48
C ARG A 157 9.14 -1.46 -12.13
N ALA A 158 8.04 -0.92 -11.65
CA ALA A 158 7.94 0.48 -11.26
C ALA A 158 8.90 0.81 -10.10
N ALA A 159 8.93 -0.02 -9.06
CA ALA A 159 9.86 0.16 -7.94
C ALA A 159 11.33 0.09 -8.40
N ALA A 160 11.67 -0.89 -9.23
CA ALA A 160 13.04 -1.04 -9.76
C ALA A 160 13.46 0.15 -10.64
N GLN A 161 12.58 0.64 -11.50
CA GLN A 161 12.84 1.82 -12.34
C GLN A 161 13.02 3.09 -11.51
N ALA A 162 12.27 3.24 -10.43
CA ALA A 162 12.38 4.39 -9.53
C ALA A 162 13.52 4.25 -8.50
N GLY A 163 14.23 3.12 -8.46
CA GLY A 163 15.30 2.88 -7.48
C GLY A 163 14.81 2.72 -6.04
N ILE A 164 13.55 2.33 -5.84
CA ILE A 164 12.93 2.12 -4.52
C ILE A 164 12.64 0.65 -4.27
N ARG A 165 12.32 0.29 -3.03
CA ARG A 165 11.87 -1.07 -2.71
C ARG A 165 10.36 -1.15 -2.90
N ARG A 166 9.83 -2.34 -3.24
CA ARG A 166 8.38 -2.57 -3.35
C ARG A 166 7.62 -2.16 -2.09
N GLN A 167 8.19 -2.43 -0.91
CA GLN A 167 7.63 -2.06 0.40
C GLN A 167 7.54 -0.54 0.65
N ASP A 168 8.15 0.28 -0.20
CA ASP A 168 8.05 1.74 -0.11
C ASP A 168 6.77 2.26 -0.81
N ILE A 169 6.08 1.39 -1.57
CA ILE A 169 4.72 1.60 -2.08
C ILE A 169 3.73 1.27 -0.96
N VAL A 170 3.13 2.30 -0.36
CA VAL A 170 2.27 2.19 0.82
C VAL A 170 0.78 2.32 0.51
N ASP A 171 0.43 2.66 -0.72
CA ASP A 171 -0.95 2.80 -1.18
C ASP A 171 -1.09 2.27 -2.61
N MET A 172 -2.27 1.74 -2.95
CA MET A 172 -2.60 1.31 -4.30
C MET A 172 -4.06 1.60 -4.62
N THR A 173 -4.29 2.30 -5.73
CA THR A 173 -5.63 2.53 -6.27
C THR A 173 -5.77 1.73 -7.56
N ILE A 174 -6.83 0.94 -7.65
CA ILE A 174 -7.12 0.11 -8.82
C ILE A 174 -8.46 0.53 -9.40
N VAL A 175 -8.47 0.81 -10.70
CA VAL A 175 -9.69 1.04 -11.49
C VAL A 175 -9.83 -0.05 -12.55
N GLY A 176 -11.04 -0.26 -13.04
CA GLY A 176 -11.31 -1.20 -14.12
C GLY A 176 -12.81 -1.28 -14.38
N ASN A 177 -13.19 -2.02 -15.42
CA ASN A 177 -14.62 -2.32 -15.60
C ASN A 177 -15.13 -3.29 -14.51
N THR A 178 -16.44 -3.38 -14.35
CA THR A 178 -17.09 -4.19 -13.30
C THR A 178 -16.63 -5.65 -13.30
N CYS A 179 -16.44 -6.25 -14.48
CA CYS A 179 -15.94 -7.63 -14.57
C CYS A 179 -14.53 -7.78 -14.00
N MET A 180 -13.63 -6.84 -14.32
CA MET A 180 -12.26 -6.85 -13.78
C MET A 180 -12.25 -6.68 -12.26
N HIS A 181 -13.13 -5.82 -11.71
CA HIS A 181 -13.30 -5.70 -10.26
C HIS A 181 -13.76 -7.02 -9.63
N HIS A 182 -14.77 -7.70 -10.21
CA HIS A 182 -15.24 -8.98 -9.67
C HIS A 182 -14.17 -10.08 -9.70
N ILE A 183 -13.38 -10.15 -10.78
CA ILE A 183 -12.28 -11.12 -10.88
C ILE A 183 -11.19 -10.81 -9.83
N LEU A 184 -10.90 -9.53 -9.60
CA LEU A 184 -9.89 -9.12 -8.62
C LEU A 184 -10.34 -9.38 -7.17
N GLN A 185 -11.61 -9.18 -6.83
CA GLN A 185 -12.08 -9.14 -5.43
C GLN A 185 -12.14 -10.50 -4.71
N ILE A 186 -11.94 -11.64 -5.38
CA ILE A 186 -12.27 -12.93 -4.76
C ILE A 186 -11.36 -13.36 -3.61
N ARG A 187 -10.16 -12.77 -3.45
CA ARG A 187 -9.31 -13.00 -2.27
C ARG A 187 -8.38 -11.82 -2.05
N ILE A 188 -8.89 -10.67 -1.61
CA ILE A 188 -8.02 -9.65 -1.01
C ILE A 188 -8.02 -9.87 0.51
N PRO A 189 -7.17 -10.75 1.08
CA PRO A 189 -6.64 -10.42 2.39
C PRO A 189 -5.69 -9.26 2.15
N VAL A 190 -6.08 -8.05 2.53
CA VAL A 190 -5.15 -6.92 2.61
C VAL A 190 -4.18 -7.27 3.74
N PHE A 191 -3.16 -8.06 3.45
CA PHE A 191 -1.91 -8.04 4.21
C PHE A 191 -0.94 -7.22 3.37
N LEU A 192 -1.09 -5.90 3.48
CA LEU A 192 0.05 -5.01 3.34
C LEU A 192 0.81 -5.11 4.68
N ALA A 193 1.63 -6.14 4.81
CA ALA A 193 2.58 -6.31 5.90
C ALA A 193 4.00 -6.28 5.32
#